data_AF-A0A962MQ35-F1
#
_entry.id   AF-A0A962MQ35-F1
#
_cell.length_a   1.000
_cell.length_b   1.000
_cell.length_c   1.000
_cell.angle_alpha   90.00
_cell.angle_beta   90.00
_cell.angle_gamma   90.00
#
_symmetry.space_group_name_H-M   'P 1'
#
loop_
_entity.id
_entity.type
_entity.pdbx_description
1 polymer ?
#
loop_
_entity_poly.entity_id
_entity_poly.type
_entity_poly.pdbx_seq_one_letter_code
_entity_poly.pdbx_strand_id
1 'polypeptide(L)'
;VGRLADTLEYSDVAFPLARIDPELLTELQTKAASSIELEGDYLIIRHLYIERRLTPLNLYLKDADEARRRAVIREYGNAIRELAGANIFPGDMLLKNFGVTRGGRVVFYDYDEICYMTECNFRRIPPPSSLEDEMLDHAWYSVGESDVFPEQFLNFAFPVERDRRLFLLYHQALI
;
A
#
# COMPACT_ATOMS: atom_id res chain seq x y z
N VAL A 1 -16.18 -2.97 -5.38
CA VAL A 1 -15.89 -1.67 -4.73
C VAL A 1 -14.99 -0.72 -5.56
N GLY A 2 -14.27 -1.17 -6.60
CA GLY A 2 -13.46 -0.25 -7.44
C GLY A 2 -12.33 0.44 -6.66
N ARG A 3 -11.85 -0.25 -5.62
CA ARG A 3 -10.77 0.17 -4.71
C ARG A 3 -9.53 -0.70 -4.82
N LEU A 4 -9.60 -1.78 -5.59
CA LEU A 4 -8.47 -2.59 -6.00
C LEU A 4 -8.22 -2.32 -7.49
N ALA A 5 -6.96 -2.30 -7.90
CA ALA A 5 -6.61 -2.19 -9.31
C ALA A 5 -6.96 -3.51 -10.02
N ASP A 6 -7.55 -3.44 -11.21
CA ASP A 6 -7.73 -4.64 -12.02
C ASP A 6 -6.34 -5.11 -12.50
N THR A 7 -6.08 -6.40 -12.32
CA THR A 7 -4.84 -7.05 -12.74
C THR A 7 -5.10 -7.98 -13.91
N LEU A 8 -4.20 -7.97 -14.89
CA LEU A 8 -4.16 -8.97 -15.95
C LEU A 8 -2.91 -9.81 -15.77
N GLU A 9 -3.11 -11.09 -15.54
CA GLU A 9 -2.04 -12.07 -15.42
C GLU A 9 -1.61 -12.57 -16.79
N TYR A 10 -0.29 -12.60 -17.01
CA TYR A 10 0.31 -13.14 -18.22
C TYR A 10 1.44 -14.11 -17.89
N SER A 11 1.64 -15.08 -18.77
CA SER A 11 2.74 -16.03 -18.72
C SER A 11 3.53 -16.03 -20.01
N ASP A 12 4.83 -16.30 -19.90
CA ASP A 12 5.77 -16.44 -21.02
C ASP A 12 5.70 -15.28 -22.03
N VAL A 13 5.75 -14.05 -21.52
CA VAL A 13 5.63 -12.84 -22.33
C VAL A 13 6.97 -12.47 -22.93
N ALA A 14 7.03 -12.42 -24.27
CA ALA A 14 8.22 -12.03 -25.00
C ALA A 14 8.30 -10.51 -25.23
N PHE A 15 9.38 -9.89 -24.75
CA PHE A 15 9.72 -8.49 -25.02
C PHE A 15 10.98 -8.40 -25.89
N PRO A 16 10.98 -7.60 -26.98
CA PRO A 16 12.21 -7.38 -27.74
C PRO A 16 13.27 -6.68 -26.88
N LEU A 17 14.49 -7.23 -26.82
CA LEU A 17 15.59 -6.68 -26.01
C LEU A 17 15.91 -5.23 -26.37
N ALA A 18 15.78 -4.87 -27.65
CA ALA A 18 15.99 -3.50 -28.13
C ALA A 18 15.02 -2.45 -27.53
N ARG A 19 13.96 -2.88 -26.83
CA ARG A 19 13.00 -2.02 -26.14
C ARG A 19 13.17 -1.98 -24.62
N ILE A 20 14.12 -2.74 -24.09
CA ILE A 20 14.40 -2.80 -22.65
C ILE A 20 15.59 -1.91 -22.35
N ASP A 21 15.41 -1.01 -21.37
CA ASP A 21 16.51 -0.19 -20.89
C ASP A 21 17.62 -1.08 -20.29
N PRO A 22 18.91 -0.87 -20.61
CA PRO A 22 19.99 -1.69 -20.08
C PRO A 22 20.05 -1.74 -18.54
N GLU A 23 19.69 -0.65 -17.85
CA GLU A 23 19.64 -0.61 -16.39
C GLU A 23 18.52 -1.53 -15.86
N LEU A 24 17.35 -1.48 -16.49
CA LEU A 24 16.22 -2.36 -16.14
C LEU A 24 16.57 -3.84 -16.40
N LEU A 25 17.21 -4.16 -17.52
CA LEU A 25 17.63 -5.53 -17.82
C LEU A 25 18.60 -6.07 -16.74
N THR A 26 19.56 -5.24 -16.34
CA THR A 26 20.53 -5.59 -15.28
C THR A 26 19.82 -5.82 -13.95
N GLU A 27 18.84 -4.99 -13.61
CA GLU A 27 18.06 -5.15 -12.39
C GLU A 27 17.22 -6.44 -12.41
N LEU A 28 16.55 -6.73 -13.52
CA LEU A 28 15.78 -7.96 -13.71
C LEU A 28 16.66 -9.21 -13.60
N GLN A 29 17.85 -9.20 -14.20
CA GLN A 29 18.83 -10.29 -14.07
C GLN A 29 19.36 -10.44 -12.64
N THR A 30 19.45 -9.36 -11.88
CA THR A 30 19.95 -9.41 -10.50
C THR A 30 18.88 -9.87 -9.51
N LYS A 31 17.64 -9.41 -9.69
CA LYS A 31 16.57 -9.57 -8.70
C LYS A 31 15.55 -10.66 -9.05
N ALA A 32 15.43 -11.00 -10.33
CA ALA A 32 14.39 -11.87 -10.84
C ALA A 32 14.91 -12.88 -11.88
N ALA A 33 16.19 -13.28 -11.80
CA ALA A 33 16.83 -14.22 -12.75
C ALA A 33 16.02 -15.51 -12.97
N SER A 34 15.42 -16.05 -11.91
CA SER A 34 14.60 -17.27 -11.99
C SER A 34 13.26 -17.08 -12.71
N SER A 35 12.87 -15.85 -12.98
CA SER A 35 11.58 -15.48 -13.60
C SER A 35 11.74 -14.97 -15.02
N ILE A 36 12.96 -14.91 -15.55
CA ILE A 36 13.26 -14.41 -16.89
C ILE A 36 14.13 -15.38 -17.68
N GLU A 37 14.04 -15.29 -19.01
CA GLU A 37 14.85 -16.08 -19.94
C GLU A 37 15.24 -15.22 -21.15
N LEU A 38 16.45 -15.45 -21.69
CA LEU A 38 16.93 -14.77 -22.89
C LEU A 38 16.93 -15.75 -24.05
N GLU A 39 16.09 -15.48 -25.05
CA GLU A 39 16.00 -16.29 -26.28
C GLU A 39 16.25 -15.41 -27.51
N GLY A 40 17.45 -15.50 -28.07
CA GLY A 40 17.86 -14.66 -29.20
C GLY A 40 17.77 -13.17 -28.86
N ASP A 41 16.92 -12.43 -29.59
CA ASP A 41 16.70 -11.00 -29.40
C ASP A 41 15.54 -10.66 -28.45
N TYR A 42 15.05 -11.65 -27.68
CA TYR A 42 13.91 -11.49 -26.78
C TYR A 42 14.28 -11.78 -25.32
N LEU A 43 13.68 -10.98 -24.43
CA LEU A 43 13.54 -11.26 -23.01
C LEU A 43 12.16 -11.87 -22.79
N ILE A 44 12.13 -13.11 -22.31
CA ILE A 44 10.91 -13.79 -21.89
C ILE A 44 10.73 -13.58 -20.39
N ILE A 45 9.58 -13.06 -19.97
CA ILE A 45 9.20 -12.97 -18.56
C ILE A 45 8.16 -14.07 -18.30
N ARG A 46 8.51 -15.04 -17.46
CA ARG A 46 7.70 -16.25 -17.19
C ARG A 46 6.34 -15.91 -16.61
N HIS A 47 6.29 -14.90 -15.76
CA HIS A 47 5.07 -14.48 -15.09
C HIS A 47 5.12 -13.00 -14.80
N LEU A 48 4.05 -12.28 -15.16
CA LEU A 48 3.91 -10.87 -14.85
C LEU A 48 2.44 -10.48 -14.73
N TYR A 49 2.21 -9.42 -13.96
CA TYR A 49 0.93 -8.74 -13.90
C TYR A 49 1.02 -7.41 -14.65
N ILE A 50 -0.02 -7.11 -15.42
CA ILE A 50 -0.21 -5.79 -16.03
C ILE A 50 -1.36 -5.11 -15.30
N GLU A 51 -1.09 -3.89 -14.85
CA GLU A 51 -2.05 -3.06 -14.14
C GLU A 51 -2.17 -1.68 -14.77
N ARG A 52 -3.26 -1.00 -14.46
CA ARG A 52 -3.41 0.40 -14.81
C ARG A 52 -2.35 1.23 -14.06
N ARG A 53 -1.53 1.96 -14.80
CA ARG A 53 -0.58 2.93 -14.19
C ARG A 53 -1.33 4.01 -13.40
N LEU A 54 -1.02 4.10 -12.11
CA LEU A 54 -1.51 5.14 -11.19
C LEU A 54 -0.37 6.05 -10.74
N THR A 55 -0.70 7.23 -10.22
CA THR A 55 0.28 8.06 -9.51
C THR A 55 0.31 7.61 -8.05
N PRO A 56 1.43 7.11 -7.51
CA PRO A 56 1.53 6.76 -6.09
C PRO A 56 1.10 7.93 -5.20
N LEU A 57 0.26 7.67 -4.20
CA LEU A 57 -0.40 8.71 -3.40
C LEU A 57 0.61 9.55 -2.62
N ASN A 58 1.68 8.94 -2.12
CA ASN A 58 2.80 9.67 -1.51
C ASN A 58 3.46 10.67 -2.48
N LEU A 59 3.59 10.33 -3.77
CA LEU A 59 4.11 11.24 -4.79
C LEU A 59 3.09 12.29 -5.19
N TYR A 60 1.81 11.90 -5.35
CA TYR A 60 0.73 12.83 -5.64
C TYR A 60 0.65 13.95 -4.59
N LEU A 61 0.80 13.60 -3.31
CA LEU A 61 0.77 14.56 -2.22
C LEU A 61 1.90 15.60 -2.29
N LYS A 62 3.10 15.25 -2.78
CA LYS A 62 4.24 16.19 -2.89
C LYS A 62 3.90 17.43 -3.70
N ASP A 63 3.18 17.25 -4.80
CA ASP A 63 2.87 18.31 -5.76
C ASP A 63 1.41 18.82 -5.67
N ALA A 64 0.61 18.24 -4.76
CA ALA A 64 -0.78 18.62 -4.58
C ALA A 64 -0.91 19.98 -3.88
N ASP A 65 -1.66 20.89 -4.50
CA ASP A 65 -2.17 22.07 -3.79
C ASP A 65 -3.10 21.68 -2.65
N GLU A 66 -3.45 22.66 -1.83
CA GLU A 66 -4.24 22.45 -0.62
C GLU A 66 -5.63 21.85 -0.87
N ALA A 67 -6.29 22.22 -1.98
CA ALA A 67 -7.61 21.68 -2.32
C ALA A 67 -7.50 20.21 -2.74
N ARG A 68 -6.55 19.88 -3.62
CA ARG A 68 -6.28 18.51 -4.08
C ARG A 68 -5.82 17.61 -2.93
N ARG A 69 -4.96 18.12 -2.06
CA ARG A 69 -4.46 17.42 -0.87
C ARG A 69 -5.59 17.05 0.09
N ARG A 70 -6.49 17.98 0.42
CA ARG A 70 -7.68 17.68 1.23
C ARG A 70 -8.57 16.63 0.58
N ALA A 71 -8.83 16.77 -0.72
CA ALA A 71 -9.69 15.85 -1.44
C ALA A 71 -9.13 14.43 -1.45
N VAL A 72 -7.83 14.28 -1.73
CA VAL A 72 -7.20 12.96 -1.86
C VAL A 72 -7.03 12.26 -0.51
N ILE A 73 -6.76 13.00 0.58
CA ILE A 73 -6.68 12.41 1.93
C ILE A 73 -8.05 11.89 2.38
N ARG A 74 -9.11 12.66 2.09
CA ARG A 74 -10.48 12.21 2.33
C ARG A 74 -10.81 10.96 1.49
N GLU A 75 -10.36 10.94 0.25
CA GLU A 75 -10.61 9.81 -0.64
C GLU A 75 -9.83 8.56 -0.25
N TYR A 76 -8.63 8.72 0.31
CA TYR A 76 -7.83 7.64 0.87
C TYR A 76 -8.52 6.97 2.06
N GLY A 77 -9.04 7.75 3.02
CA GLY A 77 -9.82 7.18 4.12
C GLY A 77 -11.14 6.54 3.66
N ASN A 78 -11.79 7.09 2.62
CA ASN A 78 -12.94 6.42 1.99
C ASN A 78 -12.55 5.09 1.36
N ALA A 79 -11.39 5.01 0.70
CA ALA A 79 -10.91 3.76 0.11
C ALA A 79 -10.71 2.67 1.16
N ILE A 80 -10.08 2.99 2.31
CA ILE A 80 -9.93 2.05 3.42
C ILE A 80 -11.29 1.58 3.94
N ARG A 81 -12.23 2.52 4.17
CA ARG A 81 -13.58 2.19 4.66
C ARG A 81 -14.33 1.27 3.70
N GLU A 82 -14.24 1.53 2.40
CA GLU A 82 -14.89 0.73 1.38
C GLU A 82 -14.24 -0.66 1.22
N LEU A 83 -12.92 -0.78 1.36
CA LEU A 83 -12.23 -2.07 1.41
C LEU A 83 -12.66 -2.88 2.62
N ALA A 84 -12.62 -2.28 3.81
CA ALA A 84 -13.07 -2.91 5.05
C ALA A 84 -14.55 -3.34 4.96
N GLY A 85 -15.41 -2.50 4.40
CA GLY A 85 -16.82 -2.82 4.13
C GLY A 85 -17.03 -3.97 3.14
N ALA A 86 -16.02 -4.28 2.33
CA ALA A 86 -16.00 -5.44 1.43
C ALA A 86 -15.28 -6.66 2.04
N ASN A 87 -15.07 -6.69 3.35
CA ASN A 87 -14.33 -7.72 4.09
C ASN A 87 -12.83 -7.79 3.75
N ILE A 88 -12.24 -6.73 3.19
CA ILE A 88 -10.82 -6.69 2.82
C ILE A 88 -10.06 -5.76 3.75
N PHE A 89 -9.04 -6.29 4.42
CA PHE A 89 -8.05 -5.53 5.16
C PHE A 89 -6.77 -5.38 4.31
N PRO A 90 -6.28 -4.15 4.05
CA PRO A 90 -5.11 -3.94 3.18
C PRO A 90 -3.76 -4.45 3.74
N GLY A 91 -3.63 -4.66 5.05
CA GLY A 91 -2.33 -4.90 5.67
C GLY A 91 -1.52 -3.60 5.73
N ASP A 92 -0.48 -3.48 4.89
CA ASP A 92 0.34 -2.26 4.75
C ASP A 92 -0.46 -1.09 4.15
N MET A 93 -1.02 -0.29 5.05
CA MET A 93 -1.78 0.91 4.69
C MET A 93 -0.89 2.11 4.32
N LEU A 94 0.44 1.97 4.12
CA LEU A 94 1.29 3.09 3.73
C LEU A 94 0.84 3.77 2.42
N LEU A 95 0.99 5.10 2.35
CA LEU A 95 0.55 5.90 1.20
C LEU A 95 1.24 5.52 -0.13
N LYS A 96 2.38 4.82 -0.09
CA LYS A 96 3.08 4.31 -1.28
C LYS A 96 2.40 3.10 -1.93
N ASN A 97 1.45 2.46 -1.25
CA ASN A 97 0.72 1.27 -1.73
C ASN A 97 -0.65 1.63 -2.31
N PHE A 98 -0.97 2.93 -2.30
CA PHE A 98 -2.19 3.48 -2.85
C PHE A 98 -1.85 4.38 -4.04
N GLY A 99 -2.67 4.31 -5.07
CA GLY A 99 -2.55 5.07 -6.29
C GLY A 99 -3.72 6.00 -6.50
N VAL A 100 -3.42 7.15 -7.10
CA VAL A 100 -4.41 8.15 -7.50
C VAL A 100 -4.66 8.03 -8.98
N THR A 101 -5.92 7.82 -9.34
CA THR A 101 -6.37 7.83 -10.74
C THR A 101 -6.43 9.26 -11.27
N ARG A 102 -6.50 9.42 -12.60
CA ARG A 102 -6.73 10.74 -13.24
C ARG A 102 -8.02 11.42 -12.75
N GLY A 103 -9.03 10.65 -12.35
CA GLY A 103 -10.28 11.14 -11.78
C GLY A 103 -10.23 11.47 -10.29
N GLY A 104 -9.06 11.36 -9.65
CA GLY A 104 -8.88 11.66 -8.23
C GLY A 104 -9.31 10.55 -7.28
N ARG A 105 -9.75 9.39 -7.79
CA ARG A 105 -10.03 8.21 -6.95
C ARG A 105 -8.74 7.58 -6.43
N VAL A 106 -8.78 7.14 -5.18
CA VAL A 106 -7.72 6.37 -4.53
C VAL A 106 -8.02 4.86 -4.63
N VAL A 107 -7.01 4.11 -5.05
CA VAL A 107 -7.05 2.66 -5.32
C VAL A 107 -5.84 2.00 -4.68
N PHE A 108 -6.03 0.87 -4.04
CA PHE A 108 -4.97 0.04 -3.48
C PHE A 108 -4.43 -0.92 -4.55
N TYR A 109 -3.12 -1.15 -4.59
CA TYR A 109 -2.46 -1.98 -5.61
C TYR A 109 -1.36 -2.89 -5.07
N ASP A 110 -1.11 -2.93 -3.76
CA ASP A 110 -0.12 -3.81 -3.16
C ASP A 110 -0.83 -5.00 -2.50
N TYR A 111 -0.75 -6.19 -3.09
CA TYR A 111 -1.57 -7.33 -2.66
C TYR A 111 -0.87 -8.30 -1.70
N ASP A 112 0.39 -8.06 -1.35
CA ASP A 112 1.19 -9.05 -0.63
C ASP A 112 0.74 -9.24 0.84
N GLU A 113 0.18 -8.20 1.47
CA GLU A 113 -0.27 -8.22 2.86
C GLU A 113 -1.79 -8.20 3.04
N ILE A 114 -2.55 -8.40 1.96
CA ILE A 114 -4.01 -8.39 2.01
C ILE A 114 -4.54 -9.60 2.79
N CYS A 115 -5.53 -9.36 3.67
CA CYS A 115 -6.24 -10.44 4.35
C CYS A 115 -7.71 -10.10 4.55
N TYR A 116 -8.52 -11.07 4.99
CA TYR A 116 -9.92 -10.79 5.27
C TYR A 116 -10.07 -10.09 6.62
N MET A 117 -11.01 -9.14 6.71
CA MET A 117 -11.32 -8.46 7.97
C MET A 117 -11.74 -9.46 9.07
N THR A 118 -12.36 -10.58 8.70
CA THR A 118 -12.73 -11.68 9.60
C THR A 118 -11.56 -12.47 10.17
N GLU A 119 -10.38 -12.37 9.56
CA GLU A 119 -9.15 -13.02 10.01
C GLU A 119 -8.33 -12.09 10.92
N CYS A 120 -8.64 -10.79 10.92
CA CYS A 120 -7.98 -9.81 11.77
C CYS A 120 -8.62 -9.74 13.17
N ASN A 121 -7.77 -9.60 14.19
CA ASN A 121 -8.18 -9.29 15.55
C ASN A 121 -7.88 -7.82 15.87
N PHE A 122 -8.87 -6.95 15.69
CA PHE A 122 -8.73 -5.52 15.99
C PHE A 122 -8.75 -5.28 17.49
N ARG A 123 -7.63 -4.76 18.01
CA ARG A 123 -7.42 -4.51 19.43
C ARG A 123 -7.04 -3.05 19.66
N ARG A 124 -7.29 -2.58 20.88
CA ARG A 124 -6.72 -1.32 21.36
C ARG A 124 -5.40 -1.58 22.05
N ILE A 125 -4.47 -0.64 21.91
CA ILE A 125 -3.22 -0.67 22.69
C ILE A 125 -3.60 -0.46 24.17
N PRO A 126 -3.28 -1.39 25.07
CA PRO A 126 -3.56 -1.21 26.49
C PRO A 126 -2.75 -0.03 27.04
N PRO A 127 -3.26 0.74 28.01
CA PRO A 127 -2.45 1.76 28.67
C PRO A 127 -1.25 1.13 29.38
N PRO A 128 -0.10 1.81 29.44
CA PRO A 128 1.05 1.35 30.21
C PRO A 128 0.67 1.26 31.70
N SER A 129 1.18 0.24 32.38
CA SER A 129 0.89 0.01 33.81
C SER A 129 1.93 0.64 34.73
N SER A 130 3.09 1.01 34.18
CA SER A 130 4.22 1.63 34.87
C SER A 130 5.00 2.56 33.95
N LEU A 131 5.87 3.41 34.53
CA LEU A 131 6.81 4.24 33.76
C LEU A 131 7.84 3.37 33.01
N GLU A 132 8.19 2.20 33.57
CA GLU A 132 9.11 1.26 32.95
C GLU A 132 8.53 0.73 31.63
N ASP A 133 7.23 0.43 31.60
CA ASP A 133 6.51 0.01 30.38
C ASP A 133 6.59 1.06 29.27
N GLU A 134 6.50 2.36 29.61
CA GLU A 134 6.57 3.46 28.63
C GLU A 134 7.96 3.62 28.01
N MET A 135 9.01 3.19 28.72
CA MET A 135 10.40 3.33 28.30
C MET A 135 10.92 2.13 27.50
N LEU A 136 10.13 1.05 27.38
CA LEU A 136 10.51 -0.12 26.60
C LEU A 136 10.57 0.23 25.10
N ASP A 137 11.56 -0.35 24.42
CA ASP A 137 11.73 -0.28 22.98
C ASP A 137 10.84 -1.30 22.22
N HIS A 138 10.18 -2.19 22.97
CA HIS A 138 9.25 -3.20 22.48
C HIS A 138 7.90 -3.11 23.21
N ALA A 139 6.87 -3.75 22.66
CA ALA A 139 5.55 -3.78 23.29
C ALA A 139 5.59 -4.51 24.64
N TRP A 140 5.05 -3.88 25.69
CA TRP A 140 4.85 -4.50 27.02
C TRP A 140 3.65 -5.45 27.08
N TYR A 141 2.87 -5.52 26.01
CA TYR A 141 1.69 -6.35 25.86
C TYR A 141 1.91 -7.43 24.80
N SER A 142 1.20 -8.55 24.94
CA SER A 142 1.26 -9.63 23.97
C SER A 142 0.56 -9.23 22.67
N VAL A 143 1.27 -9.46 21.55
CA VAL A 143 0.82 -9.25 20.18
C VAL A 143 0.82 -10.60 19.46
N GLY A 144 -0.34 -11.03 18.98
CA GLY A 144 -0.49 -12.17 18.08
C GLY A 144 -0.29 -11.79 16.62
N GLU A 145 -0.11 -12.79 15.74
CA GLU A 145 0.13 -12.57 14.30
C GLU A 145 -1.02 -11.86 13.59
N SER A 146 -2.26 -12.08 14.03
CA SER A 146 -3.46 -11.47 13.45
C SER A 146 -3.91 -10.20 14.17
N ASP A 147 -3.19 -9.74 15.19
CA ASP A 147 -3.57 -8.55 15.95
C ASP A 147 -3.30 -7.27 15.16
N VAL A 148 -4.31 -6.42 15.06
CA VAL A 148 -4.22 -5.13 14.38
C VAL A 148 -4.53 -4.01 15.37
N PHE A 149 -3.65 -3.01 15.44
CA PHE A 149 -3.77 -1.83 16.30
C PHE A 149 -3.95 -0.56 15.44
N PRO A 150 -5.20 -0.13 15.16
CA PRO A 150 -5.47 1.04 14.34
C PRO A 150 -4.78 2.33 14.82
N GLU A 151 -4.50 2.44 16.12
CA GLU A 151 -3.82 3.61 16.70
C GLU A 151 -2.40 3.79 16.16
N GLN A 152 -1.71 2.69 15.79
CA GLN A 152 -0.35 2.74 15.27
C GLN A 152 -0.29 3.24 13.82
N PHE A 153 -1.37 3.07 13.07
CA PHE A 153 -1.42 3.41 11.65
C PHE A 153 -1.05 4.89 11.38
N LEU A 154 -1.51 5.81 12.24
CA LEU A 154 -1.19 7.24 12.09
C LEU A 154 0.32 7.54 12.15
N ASN A 155 1.07 6.76 12.93
CA ASN A 155 2.50 6.98 13.13
C ASN A 155 3.29 6.59 11.88
N PHE A 156 2.84 5.59 11.15
CA PHE A 156 3.54 5.08 9.96
C PHE A 156 3.07 5.74 8.66
N ALA A 157 1.76 5.91 8.49
CA ALA A 157 1.20 6.37 7.22
C ALA A 157 1.30 7.88 7.00
N PHE A 158 1.35 8.68 8.07
CA PHE A 158 1.35 10.14 7.98
C PHE A 158 2.56 10.77 8.68
N PRO A 159 3.75 10.75 8.05
CA PRO A 159 4.92 11.45 8.58
C PRO A 159 4.74 12.98 8.58
N VAL A 160 3.83 13.51 7.76
CA VAL A 160 3.53 14.93 7.67
C VAL A 160 2.32 15.27 8.56
N GLU A 161 2.56 16.04 9.63
CA GLU A 161 1.55 16.43 10.63
C GLU A 161 0.29 17.06 10.02
N ARG A 162 0.46 17.86 8.95
CA ARG A 162 -0.67 18.45 8.22
C ARG A 162 -1.62 17.39 7.65
N ASP A 163 -1.06 16.33 7.05
CA ASP A 163 -1.84 15.29 6.39
C ASP A 163 -2.52 14.40 7.43
N ARG A 164 -1.83 14.11 8.54
CA ARG A 164 -2.38 13.44 9.72
C ARG A 164 -3.62 14.16 10.25
N ARG A 165 -3.54 15.47 10.46
CA ARG A 165 -4.67 16.28 10.93
C ARG A 165 -5.86 16.25 9.96
N LEU A 166 -5.59 16.33 8.66
CA LEU A 166 -6.63 16.24 7.64
C LEU A 166 -7.28 14.86 7.63
N PHE A 167 -6.51 13.79 7.79
CA PHE A 167 -7.06 12.44 7.89
C PHE A 167 -7.97 12.31 9.10
N LEU A 168 -7.50 12.74 10.29
CA LEU A 168 -8.29 12.69 11.52
C LEU A 168 -9.58 13.50 11.44
N LEU A 169 -9.55 14.66 10.78
CA LEU A 169 -10.74 15.49 10.57
C LEU A 169 -11.87 14.75 9.85
N TYR A 170 -11.55 13.88 8.87
CA TYR A 170 -12.55 13.18 8.07
C TYR A 170 -12.78 11.72 8.50
N HIS A 171 -11.79 11.09 9.13
CA HIS A 171 -11.72 9.64 9.31
C HIS A 171 -11.27 9.21 10.70
N GLN A 172 -11.55 10.00 11.74
CA GLN A 172 -11.25 9.63 13.12
C GLN A 172 -11.76 8.22 13.51
N ALA A 173 -12.89 7.78 12.94
CA ALA A 173 -13.47 6.46 13.20
C ALA A 173 -12.67 5.27 12.63
N LEU A 174 -11.63 5.51 11.81
CA LEU A 174 -10.73 4.46 11.33
C LEU A 174 -9.57 4.20 12.30
N ILE A 175 -9.49 4.97 13.40
CA ILE A 175 -8.45 4.91 14.43
C ILE A 175 -9.07 4.49 15.76
#